data_AF-A0A6D2I5T7-F1
#
_entry.id   AF-A0A6D2I5T7-F1
#
_cell.length_a   1.000
_cell.length_b   1.000
_cell.length_c   1.000
_cell.angle_alpha   90.00
_cell.angle_beta   90.00
_cell.angle_gamma   90.00
#
_symmetry.space_group_name_H-M   'P 1'
#
loop_
_entity.id
_entity.type
_entity.pdbx_description
1 polymer ?
#
loop_
_entity_poly.entity_id
_entity_poly.type
_entity_poly.pdbx_seq_one_letter_code
_entity_poly.pdbx_strand_id
1 'polypeptide(L)'
;MCAYPFAQPKLFPGSGFVAREKMKPPKGDTGIDGMISVVAHELAEVSSNPMLNGWYGGEDATAPTEIADLCLGVYGSGGGRGYMRSVYKDRWRNVYNVKKKCV
;
A
#
# COMPACT_ATOMS: atom_id res chain seq x y z
N MET A 1 5.17 3.46 -6.85
CA MET A 1 3.77 3.68 -6.43
C MET A 1 2.85 3.69 -7.66
N CYS A 2 1.72 2.99 -7.63
CA CYS A 2 0.66 2.98 -8.66
C CYS A 2 -0.69 2.88 -7.92
N ALA A 3 -1.84 2.83 -8.59
CA ALA A 3 -3.14 2.62 -7.95
C ALA A 3 -3.34 1.21 -7.31
N TYR A 4 -2.27 0.49 -6.95
CA TYR A 4 -2.35 -0.78 -6.24
C TYR A 4 -3.03 -0.58 -4.87
N PRO A 5 -3.95 -1.46 -4.44
CA PRO A 5 -4.33 -2.75 -5.03
C PRO A 5 -5.50 -2.66 -6.02
N PHE A 6 -5.96 -1.44 -6.35
CA PHE A 6 -7.12 -1.18 -7.22
C PHE A 6 -6.80 -1.31 -8.71
N ALA A 7 -5.54 -1.04 -9.11
CA ALA A 7 -4.99 -1.37 -10.43
C ALA A 7 -3.88 -2.40 -10.28
N GLN A 8 -4.08 -3.59 -10.85
CA GLN A 8 -3.11 -4.68 -10.81
C GLN A 8 -2.54 -4.95 -12.22
N PRO A 9 -1.23 -5.23 -12.35
CA PRO A 9 -0.63 -5.61 -13.64
C PRO A 9 -1.26 -6.88 -14.21
N LYS A 10 -1.54 -6.89 -15.52
CA LYS A 10 -2.13 -8.04 -16.23
C LYS A 10 -1.22 -9.28 -16.29
N LEU A 11 0.07 -9.14 -15.97
CA LEU A 11 1.09 -10.16 -16.19
C LEU A 11 0.98 -11.36 -15.22
N PHE A 12 0.20 -11.27 -14.14
CA PHE A 12 0.06 -12.34 -13.14
C PHE A 12 -1.42 -12.68 -12.85
N PRO A 13 -2.17 -13.27 -13.80
CA PRO A 13 -3.52 -13.72 -13.54
C PRO A 13 -3.49 -15.01 -12.69
N GLY A 14 -3.85 -14.91 -11.41
CA GLY A 14 -4.12 -16.07 -10.57
C GLY A 14 -2.94 -16.68 -9.80
N SER A 15 -1.74 -16.11 -9.84
CA SER A 15 -0.73 -16.44 -8.83
C SER A 15 -1.21 -15.88 -7.49
N GLY A 16 -1.06 -16.63 -6.39
CA GLY A 16 -1.46 -16.21 -5.04
C GLY A 16 -0.78 -14.94 -4.49
N PHE A 17 -0.09 -14.19 -5.36
CA PHE A 17 0.47 -12.85 -5.20
C PHE A 17 -0.64 -11.78 -5.25
N VAL A 18 -1.79 -12.16 -5.83
CA VAL A 18 -2.91 -11.29 -6.17
C VAL A 18 -4.11 -11.74 -5.36
N ALA A 19 -4.71 -10.84 -4.58
CA ALA A 19 -6.00 -11.14 -3.97
C ALA A 19 -6.98 -11.53 -5.08
N ARG A 20 -7.52 -12.76 -4.99
CA ARG A 20 -8.55 -13.26 -5.92
C ARG A 20 -9.80 -12.38 -5.95
N GLU A 21 -9.92 -11.50 -4.96
CA GLU A 21 -10.99 -10.53 -4.81
C GLU A 21 -10.41 -9.13 -5.04
N LYS A 22 -10.91 -8.47 -6.09
CA LYS A 22 -10.52 -7.11 -6.43
C LYS A 22 -11.00 -6.15 -5.34
N MET A 23 -10.08 -5.49 -4.65
CA MET A 23 -10.43 -4.35 -3.83
C MET A 23 -11.00 -3.25 -4.72
N LYS A 24 -12.12 -2.65 -4.30
CA LYS A 24 -12.70 -1.52 -5.01
C LYS A 24 -12.02 -0.22 -4.54
N PRO A 25 -11.68 0.69 -5.46
CA PRO A 25 -11.24 2.03 -5.11
C PRO A 25 -12.32 2.73 -4.25
N PRO A 26 -11.98 3.39 -3.13
CA PRO A 26 -12.95 4.04 -2.24
C PRO A 26 -13.95 4.97 -2.94
N LYS A 27 -13.50 5.71 -3.97
CA LYS A 27 -14.34 6.62 -4.77
C LYS A 27 -15.01 5.93 -5.96
N GLY A 28 -14.58 4.71 -6.29
CA GLY A 28 -15.01 3.98 -7.48
C GLY A 28 -14.19 4.27 -8.73
N ASP A 29 -13.25 5.23 -8.67
CA ASP A 29 -12.36 5.59 -9.78
C ASP A 29 -10.91 5.27 -9.42
N THR A 30 -10.37 4.24 -10.06
CA THR A 30 -9.00 3.75 -9.83
C THR A 30 -7.94 4.80 -10.18
N GLY A 31 -8.18 5.65 -11.16
CA GLY A 31 -7.23 6.69 -11.58
C GLY A 31 -7.14 7.81 -10.55
N ILE A 32 -8.30 8.30 -10.09
CA ILE A 32 -8.37 9.35 -9.06
C ILE A 32 -7.84 8.85 -7.72
N ASP A 33 -8.28 7.67 -7.27
CA ASP A 33 -7.81 7.14 -5.98
C ASP A 33 -6.32 6.76 -6.02
N GLY A 34 -5.82 6.35 -7.19
CA GLY A 34 -4.40 6.16 -7.44
C GLY A 34 -3.59 7.46 -7.34
N MET A 35 -4.07 8.52 -7.99
CA MET A 35 -3.45 9.85 -7.93
C MET A 35 -3.41 10.38 -6.49
N ILE A 36 -4.51 10.29 -5.75
CA ILE A 36 -4.58 10.73 -4.34
C ILE A 36 -3.58 9.94 -3.49
N SER A 37 -3.47 8.63 -3.71
CA SER A 37 -2.53 7.76 -2.99
C SER A 37 -1.07 8.17 -3.22
N VAL A 38 -0.70 8.47 -4.47
CA VAL A 38 0.65 8.96 -4.82
C VAL A 38 0.92 10.30 -4.15
N VAL A 39 0.03 11.29 -4.34
CA VAL A 39 0.23 12.64 -3.75
C VAL A 39 0.35 12.58 -2.23
N ALA A 40 -0.46 11.76 -1.55
CA ALA A 40 -0.38 11.59 -0.11
C ALA A 40 0.94 10.95 0.35
N HIS A 41 1.48 10.00 -0.42
CA HIS A 41 2.75 9.36 -0.12
C HIS A 41 3.92 10.33 -0.28
N GLU A 42 4.02 11.06 -1.40
CA GLU A 42 5.08 12.05 -1.62
C GLU A 42 5.03 13.16 -0.55
N LEU A 43 3.81 13.57 -0.13
CA LEU A 43 3.66 14.55 0.95
C LEU A 43 4.15 14.00 2.31
N ALA A 44 3.92 12.71 2.56
CA ALA A 44 4.42 12.05 3.76
C ALA A 44 5.95 12.00 3.76
N GLU A 45 6.57 11.61 2.64
CA GLU A 45 8.03 11.62 2.47
C GLU A 45 8.64 13.01 2.67
N VAL A 46 8.05 14.05 2.09
CA VAL A 46 8.50 15.44 2.29
C VAL A 46 8.38 15.85 3.76
N SER A 47 7.36 15.36 4.48
CA SER A 47 7.13 15.69 5.89
C SER A 47 8.07 14.96 6.85
N SER A 48 8.40 13.70 6.56
CA SER A 48 9.31 12.87 7.37
C SER A 48 10.79 13.08 7.02
N ASN A 49 11.08 13.57 5.81
CA ASN A 49 12.43 13.77 5.31
C ASN A 49 12.64 15.12 4.55
N PRO A 50 12.31 16.28 5.16
CA PRO A 50 12.38 17.57 4.47
C PRO A 50 13.80 18.03 4.14
N MET A 51 14.83 17.52 4.84
CA MET A 51 16.23 17.91 4.67
C MET A 51 17.13 16.76 4.19
N LEU A 52 16.55 15.68 3.64
CA LEU A 52 17.29 14.49 3.19
C LEU A 52 18.13 13.83 4.30
N ASN A 53 17.70 13.99 5.56
CA ASN A 53 18.29 13.42 6.77
C ASN A 53 17.24 12.67 7.61
N GLY A 54 16.23 12.12 6.94
CA GLY A 54 14.94 11.75 7.49
C GLY A 54 14.95 10.61 8.49
N TRP A 55 13.73 10.25 8.88
CA TRP A 55 13.48 9.20 9.83
C TRP A 55 13.43 7.89 9.07
N TYR A 56 14.34 6.98 9.39
CA TYR A 56 14.45 5.69 8.72
C TYR A 56 14.08 4.57 9.67
N GLY A 57 13.38 3.56 9.15
CA GLY A 57 13.09 2.33 9.85
C GLY A 57 14.35 1.46 9.92
N GLY A 58 14.92 1.32 11.12
CA GLY A 58 16.05 0.44 11.40
C GLY A 58 17.26 1.17 11.99
N GLU A 59 18.18 0.40 12.55
CA GLU A 59 19.42 0.92 13.14
C GLU A 59 20.58 0.99 12.13
N ASP A 60 20.43 0.35 10.96
CA ASP A 60 21.44 0.28 9.92
C ASP A 60 21.27 1.42 8.90
N ALA A 61 22.20 2.38 8.94
CA ALA A 61 22.24 3.53 8.05
C ALA A 61 22.62 3.19 6.58
N THR A 62 23.03 1.96 6.28
CA THR A 62 23.46 1.55 4.93
C THR A 62 22.33 1.01 4.05
N ALA A 63 21.17 0.67 4.64
CA ALA A 63 19.95 0.34 3.91
C ALA A 63 18.70 0.95 4.58
N PRO A 64 18.69 2.28 4.79
CA PRO A 64 17.70 2.89 5.64
C PRO A 64 16.39 3.02 4.85
N THR A 65 15.37 2.23 5.24
CA THR A 65 14.03 2.32 4.62
C THR A 65 13.36 3.56 5.17
N GLU A 66 13.00 4.52 4.32
CA GLU A 66 12.35 5.75 4.76
C GLU A 66 11.00 5.40 5.43
N ILE A 67 10.63 6.12 6.50
CA ILE A 67 9.51 5.72 7.36
C ILE A 67 8.14 5.80 6.65
N ALA A 68 7.95 6.75 5.73
CA ALA A 68 6.74 6.86 4.91
C ALA A 68 6.62 5.74 3.86
N ASP A 69 7.73 5.10 3.50
CA ASP A 69 7.80 3.92 2.63
C ASP A 69 7.49 2.59 3.34
N LEU A 70 7.63 2.53 4.66
CA LEU A 70 7.62 1.27 5.43
C LEU A 70 6.35 0.43 5.23
N CYS A 71 5.20 1.08 5.12
CA CYS A 71 3.90 0.43 4.89
C CYS A 71 3.42 0.50 3.44
N LEU A 72 4.25 1.00 2.51
CA LEU A 72 3.85 1.16 1.13
C LEU A 72 3.49 -0.20 0.51
N GLY A 73 2.28 -0.29 -0.05
CA GLY A 73 1.83 -1.55 -0.66
C GLY A 73 1.51 -2.67 0.34
N VAL A 74 1.51 -2.41 1.65
CA VAL A 74 1.10 -3.38 2.69
C VAL A 74 -0.41 -3.31 2.89
N TYR A 75 -1.11 -4.36 2.45
CA TYR A 75 -2.57 -4.47 2.59
C TYR A 75 -2.95 -5.78 3.29
N GLY A 76 -3.58 -5.65 4.46
CA GLY A 76 -3.95 -6.78 5.31
C GLY A 76 -2.78 -7.33 6.14
N SER A 77 -3.10 -8.13 7.17
CA SER A 77 -2.08 -8.71 8.05
C SER A 77 -1.20 -9.71 7.30
N GLY A 78 0.12 -9.49 7.39
CA GLY A 78 1.15 -10.24 6.67
C GLY A 78 1.37 -9.81 5.22
N GLY A 79 0.67 -8.78 4.74
CA GLY A 79 0.89 -8.22 3.40
C GLY A 79 2.22 -7.47 3.30
N GLY A 80 2.66 -7.19 2.07
CA GLY A 80 3.88 -6.42 1.77
C GLY A 80 4.44 -6.72 0.39
N ARG A 81 5.31 -5.85 -0.14
CA ARG A 81 5.98 -5.97 -1.45
C ARG A 81 5.04 -6.34 -2.62
N GLY A 82 3.82 -5.80 -2.63
CA GLY A 82 2.81 -6.07 -3.68
C GLY A 82 1.93 -7.31 -3.43
N TYR A 83 2.03 -7.92 -2.25
CA TYR A 83 1.20 -9.04 -1.83
C TYR A 83 0.21 -8.58 -0.77
N MET A 84 -1.06 -8.79 -1.07
CA MET A 84 -2.14 -8.56 -0.13
C MET A 84 -2.46 -9.86 0.59
N ARG A 85 -2.60 -9.81 1.92
CA ARG A 85 -2.94 -10.99 2.73
C ARG A 85 -4.24 -10.78 3.49
N SER A 86 -4.27 -11.05 4.79
CA SER A 86 -5.51 -11.15 5.55
C SER A 86 -6.18 -9.79 5.69
N VAL A 87 -7.22 -9.58 4.89
CA VAL A 87 -8.03 -8.36 4.79
C VAL A 87 -9.46 -8.62 5.26
N TYR A 88 -10.14 -7.57 5.69
CA TYR A 88 -11.53 -7.68 6.10
C TYR A 88 -12.43 -7.79 4.89
N LYS A 89 -13.46 -8.64 5.03
CA LYS A 89 -14.50 -8.83 4.03
C LYS A 89 -15.86 -8.59 4.66
N ASP A 90 -16.75 -7.91 3.95
CA ASP A 90 -18.14 -7.84 4.35
C ASP A 90 -18.94 -9.07 3.89
N ARG A 91 -20.23 -9.10 4.25
CA ARG A 91 -21.18 -10.14 3.85
C ARG A 91 -21.36 -10.24 2.33
N TRP A 92 -21.08 -9.17 1.59
CA TRP A 92 -21.17 -9.09 0.13
C TRP A 92 -19.83 -9.36 -0.57
N ARG A 93 -18.82 -9.83 0.18
CA ARG A 93 -17.45 -10.10 -0.31
C ARG A 93 -16.70 -8.86 -0.81
N ASN A 94 -17.14 -7.66 -0.45
CA ASN A 94 -16.30 -6.48 -0.64
C ASN A 94 -15.14 -6.53 0.34
N VAL A 95 -13.98 -6.06 -0.11
CA VAL A 95 -12.72 -6.18 0.60
C VAL A 95 -12.24 -4.82 1.05
N TYR A 96 -11.79 -4.73 2.31
CA TYR A 96 -11.46 -3.46 2.95
C TYR A 96 -10.16 -3.52 3.76
N ASN A 97 -9.40 -2.42 3.75
CA ASN A 97 -8.22 -2.21 4.61
C ASN A 97 -8.59 -1.43 5.89
N VAL A 98 -9.60 -1.90 6.64
CA VAL A 98 -10.23 -1.16 7.75
C VAL A 98 -9.64 -1.44 9.13
N LYS A 99 -8.65 -2.32 9.25
CA LYS A 99 -7.83 -2.43 10.46
C LYS A 99 -6.37 -2.25 10.10
N LYS A 100 -5.90 -1.01 10.24
CA LYS A 100 -4.48 -0.67 10.17
C LYS A 100 -3.75 -1.42 11.28
N LYS A 101 -3.15 -2.56 10.95
CA LYS A 101 -1.88 -2.93 11.58
C LYS A 101 -0.80 -2.37 10.68
N CYS A 102 -0.57 -1.06 10.80
CA CYS A 102 0.79 -0.56 10.61
C CYS A 102 1.54 -1.12 11.82
N VAL A 103 2.42 -2.08 11.59
CA VAL A 103 3.62 -2.22 12.42
C VAL A 103 4.75 -1.90 11.48
#